data_AF-A0A6C0IVP9-F1
#
_entry.id   AF-A0A6C0IVP9-F1
#
_cell.length_a   1.000
_cell.length_b   1.000
_cell.length_c   1.000
_cell.angle_alpha   90.00
_cell.angle_beta   90.00
_cell.angle_gamma   90.00
#
_symmetry.space_group_name_H-M   'P 1'
#
loop_
_entity.id
_entity.type
_entity.pdbx_description
1 polymer ?
#
loop_
_entity_poly.entity_id
_entity_poly.type
_entity_poly.pdbx_seq_one_letter_code
_entity_poly.pdbx_strand_id
1 'polypeptide(L)'
;MLLASKIPKHAYLIFVIIFYFIIYLFSHKRFSLKVIPPYSVINRNNLVLNETILDLIVNNDINYEKTNNININQDTIRFNNKSIIYDKCILCTGYNTDIQYLGLSTLPKLFNNIIYPEFKNCAFIGFAESFNWIQVSELQINWYLEHLDKFPKKYMTQEINNRVKEINKEYNYSDLAIDVYNYCDKLSKKNFDKNNFKYWFKTPKYNYWI
;
A
#
# COMPACT_ATOMS: atom_id res chain seq x y z
N MET A 1 10.55 -4.04 -54.62
CA MET A 1 9.80 -2.82 -54.20
C MET A 1 8.52 -2.54 -55.03
N LEU A 2 8.26 -3.25 -56.13
CA LEU A 2 7.12 -3.00 -57.04
C LEU A 2 5.79 -3.71 -56.67
N LEU A 3 5.81 -4.68 -55.75
CA LEU A 3 4.59 -5.37 -55.30
C LEU A 3 3.85 -4.64 -54.17
N ALA A 4 4.54 -3.79 -53.40
CA ALA A 4 3.96 -3.08 -52.26
C ALA A 4 3.04 -1.91 -52.67
N SER A 5 3.17 -1.39 -53.90
CA SER A 5 2.36 -0.27 -54.40
C SER A 5 0.99 -0.66 -54.94
N LYS A 6 0.73 -1.96 -55.12
CA LYS A 6 -0.55 -2.50 -55.65
C LYS A 6 -1.48 -3.07 -54.58
N ILE A 7 -1.02 -3.16 -53.32
CA ILE A 7 -1.84 -3.68 -52.23
C ILE A 7 -2.69 -2.52 -51.70
N PRO A 8 -4.03 -2.66 -51.64
CA PRO A 8 -4.88 -1.65 -51.02
C PRO A 8 -4.39 -1.36 -49.60
N LYS A 9 -4.24 -0.09 -49.22
CA LYS A 9 -3.71 0.32 -47.90
C LYS A 9 -4.38 -0.45 -46.75
N HIS A 10 -5.68 -0.73 -46.88
CA HIS A 10 -6.45 -1.52 -45.92
C HIS A 10 -5.97 -2.97 -45.78
N ALA A 11 -5.64 -3.65 -46.89
CA ALA A 11 -5.15 -5.03 -46.86
C ALA A 11 -3.75 -5.12 -46.22
N TYR A 12 -2.88 -4.13 -46.48
CA TYR A 12 -1.59 -4.03 -45.79
C TYR A 12 -1.76 -3.81 -44.29
N LEU A 13 -2.68 -2.93 -43.88
CA LEU A 13 -2.95 -2.63 -42.48
C LEU A 13 -3.54 -3.86 -41.74
N ILE A 14 -4.45 -4.59 -42.38
CA ILE A 14 -4.99 -5.86 -41.87
C ILE A 14 -3.86 -6.89 -41.73
N PHE A 15 -3.00 -7.03 -42.72
CA PHE A 15 -1.86 -7.94 -42.65
C PHE A 15 -0.92 -7.60 -41.49
N VAL A 16 -0.59 -6.32 -41.28
CA VAL A 16 0.26 -5.88 -40.15
C VAL A 16 -0.41 -6.18 -38.81
N ILE A 17 -1.73 -5.97 -38.66
CA ILE A 17 -2.46 -6.30 -37.43
C ILE A 17 -2.44 -7.81 -37.17
N ILE A 18 -2.75 -8.62 -38.18
CA ILE A 18 -2.73 -10.09 -38.06
C ILE A 18 -1.33 -10.57 -37.72
N PHE A 19 -0.31 -10.05 -38.40
CA PHE A 19 1.08 -10.44 -38.17
C PHE A 19 1.56 -10.01 -36.78
N TYR A 20 1.20 -8.81 -36.32
CA TYR A 20 1.44 -8.36 -34.95
C TYR A 20 0.74 -9.28 -33.94
N PHE A 21 -0.51 -9.67 -34.19
CA PHE A 21 -1.27 -10.56 -33.31
C PHE A 21 -0.69 -11.99 -33.27
N ILE A 22 -0.20 -12.49 -34.39
CA ILE A 22 0.52 -13.78 -34.48
C ILE A 22 1.84 -13.68 -33.70
N ILE A 23 2.65 -12.66 -33.96
CA ILE A 23 3.90 -12.44 -33.21
C ILE A 23 3.60 -12.30 -31.72
N TYR A 24 2.55 -11.57 -31.34
CA TYR A 24 2.08 -11.46 -29.97
C TYR A 24 1.73 -12.85 -29.42
N LEU A 25 0.83 -13.63 -30.04
CA LEU A 25 0.45 -14.95 -29.54
C LEU A 25 1.63 -15.94 -29.40
N PHE A 26 2.54 -15.97 -30.38
CA PHE A 26 3.65 -16.93 -30.40
C PHE A 26 4.89 -16.47 -29.63
N SER A 27 5.20 -15.17 -29.63
CA SER A 27 6.33 -14.63 -28.88
C SER A 27 5.98 -14.43 -27.41
N HIS A 28 4.73 -14.08 -27.08
CA HIS A 28 4.30 -13.94 -25.69
C HIS A 28 4.37 -15.30 -24.97
N LYS A 29 4.07 -16.44 -25.62
CA LYS A 29 4.25 -17.76 -25.00
C LYS A 29 5.70 -18.22 -24.82
N ARG A 30 6.65 -17.70 -25.62
CA ARG A 30 8.05 -18.17 -25.62
C ARG A 30 9.02 -17.21 -24.91
N PHE A 31 8.74 -15.91 -24.97
CA PHE A 31 9.56 -14.84 -24.38
C PHE A 31 8.95 -14.23 -23.13
N SER A 32 7.67 -14.46 -22.84
CA SER A 32 7.07 -14.01 -21.60
C SER A 32 6.53 -15.20 -20.80
N LEU A 33 6.59 -15.07 -19.48
CA LEU A 33 5.97 -15.95 -18.49
C LEU A 33 6.75 -17.22 -18.10
N LYS A 34 8.03 -17.07 -17.76
CA LYS A 34 8.55 -17.67 -16.52
C LYS A 34 8.03 -16.95 -15.26
N VAL A 35 7.48 -15.76 -15.44
CA VAL A 35 6.77 -15.03 -14.40
C VAL A 35 5.35 -15.59 -14.36
N ILE A 36 4.95 -16.19 -13.24
CA ILE A 36 3.54 -16.40 -12.92
C ILE A 36 2.96 -14.99 -12.76
N PRO A 37 2.18 -14.47 -13.71
CA PRO A 37 1.59 -13.16 -13.53
C PRO A 37 0.62 -13.29 -12.37
N PRO A 38 0.51 -12.30 -11.48
CA PRO A 38 -0.55 -12.33 -10.48
C PRO A 38 -1.88 -12.42 -11.27
N TYR A 39 -2.61 -13.53 -11.13
CA TYR A 39 -3.94 -13.70 -11.71
C TYR A 39 -5.00 -12.76 -11.09
N SER A 40 -4.55 -11.84 -10.24
CA SER A 40 -5.32 -10.73 -9.71
C SER A 40 -4.97 -9.46 -10.48
N VAL A 41 -5.98 -8.62 -10.72
CA VAL A 41 -5.80 -7.24 -11.20
C VAL A 41 -4.67 -6.58 -10.38
N ILE A 42 -3.71 -5.94 -11.07
CA ILE A 42 -2.64 -5.18 -10.41
C ILE A 42 -3.30 -4.19 -9.44
N ASN A 43 -3.06 -4.40 -8.16
CA ASN A 43 -3.55 -3.59 -7.05
C ASN A 43 -2.36 -3.32 -6.12
N ARG A 44 -2.53 -2.50 -5.07
CA ARG A 44 -1.36 -2.19 -4.24
C ARG A 44 -0.90 -3.34 -3.33
N ASN A 45 -1.60 -4.49 -3.30
CA ASN A 45 -1.17 -5.70 -2.59
C ASN A 45 -0.12 -6.52 -3.37
N ASN A 46 -0.03 -6.33 -4.68
CA ASN A 46 1.00 -6.92 -5.54
C ASN A 46 1.90 -5.84 -6.17
N LEU A 47 1.74 -4.59 -5.73
CA LEU A 47 2.62 -3.47 -6.08
C LEU A 47 3.83 -3.50 -5.15
N VAL A 48 4.85 -4.25 -5.54
CA VAL A 48 6.18 -3.97 -5.00
C VAL A 48 6.59 -2.62 -5.58
N LEU A 49 6.67 -1.57 -4.74
CA LEU A 49 7.13 -0.21 -5.12
C LEU A 49 8.58 -0.17 -5.62
N ASN A 50 9.19 -1.34 -5.79
CA ASN A 50 10.52 -1.52 -6.31
C ASN A 50 10.42 -2.33 -7.60
N GLU A 51 10.20 -1.66 -8.72
CA GLU A 51 10.15 -2.27 -10.05
C GLU A 51 11.45 -3.05 -10.34
N THR A 52 12.58 -2.58 -9.81
CA THR A 52 13.89 -3.24 -9.93
C THR A 52 13.90 -4.62 -9.26
N ILE A 53 13.12 -4.86 -8.20
CA ILE A 53 13.11 -6.19 -7.56
C ILE A 53 12.58 -7.26 -8.51
N LEU A 54 11.63 -6.90 -9.37
CA LEU A 54 11.03 -7.84 -10.32
C LEU A 54 12.07 -8.22 -11.37
N ASP A 55 12.82 -7.25 -11.87
CA ASP A 55 13.92 -7.49 -12.81
C ASP A 55 15.01 -8.38 -12.19
N LEU A 56 15.39 -8.10 -10.94
CA LEU A 56 16.37 -8.92 -10.21
C LEU A 56 15.88 -10.35 -9.98
N ILE A 57 14.58 -10.56 -9.71
CA ILE A 57 13.99 -11.91 -9.61
C ILE A 57 14.01 -12.60 -10.97
N VAL A 58 13.63 -11.91 -12.06
CA VAL A 58 13.60 -12.48 -13.43
C VAL A 58 15.00 -12.86 -13.91
N ASN A 59 16.00 -12.05 -13.59
CA ASN A 59 17.40 -12.29 -13.92
C ASN A 59 18.04 -13.36 -13.02
N ASN A 60 17.34 -13.83 -11.99
CA ASN A 60 17.83 -14.76 -10.94
C ASN A 60 18.94 -14.17 -10.05
N ASP A 61 19.03 -12.84 -9.96
CA ASP A 61 19.88 -12.14 -9.00
C ASP A 61 19.30 -12.22 -7.57
N ILE A 62 17.98 -12.34 -7.44
CA ILE A 62 17.26 -12.58 -6.18
C ILE A 62 16.42 -13.85 -6.30
N ASN A 63 16.60 -14.78 -5.35
CA ASN A 63 15.66 -15.89 -5.17
C ASN A 63 14.57 -15.48 -4.16
N TYR A 64 13.32 -15.40 -4.62
CA TYR A 64 12.16 -15.05 -3.79
C TYR A 64 11.38 -16.31 -3.39
N GLU A 65 11.21 -16.51 -2.09
CA GLU A 65 10.50 -17.66 -1.53
C GLU A 65 9.42 -17.18 -0.56
N LYS A 66 8.15 -17.50 -0.85
CA LYS A 66 7.04 -17.23 0.06
C LYS A 66 6.81 -18.43 0.96
N THR A 67 6.85 -18.24 2.26
CA THR A 67 6.65 -19.30 3.25
C THR A 67 6.06 -18.74 4.53
N ASN A 68 5.30 -19.57 5.24
CA ASN A 68 4.72 -19.22 6.54
C ASN A 68 5.59 -19.72 7.70
N ASN A 69 6.55 -20.62 7.43
CA ASN A 69 7.35 -21.29 8.45
C ASN A 69 8.84 -21.12 8.11
N ILE A 70 9.46 -20.13 8.75
CA ILE A 70 10.90 -19.87 8.70
C ILE A 70 11.50 -20.15 10.08
N ASN A 71 12.59 -20.90 10.10
CA ASN A 71 13.45 -21.04 11.27
C ASN A 71 14.86 -20.56 10.91
N ILE A 72 15.37 -19.59 11.67
CA ILE A 72 16.65 -18.94 11.43
C ILE A 72 17.59 -19.37 12.56
N ASN A 73 18.61 -20.14 12.19
CA ASN A 73 19.75 -20.46 13.06
C ASN A 73 20.92 -19.54 12.71
N GLN A 74 22.04 -19.69 13.42
CA GLN A 74 23.23 -18.83 13.29
C GLN A 74 23.81 -18.76 11.87
N ASP A 75 23.73 -19.85 11.11
CA ASP A 75 24.37 -20.02 9.80
C ASP A 75 23.41 -20.52 8.71
N THR A 76 22.17 -20.85 9.10
CA THR A 76 21.22 -21.56 8.26
C THR A 76 19.80 -21.03 8.40
N ILE A 77 19.11 -20.88 7.28
CA ILE A 77 17.66 -20.63 7.23
C ILE A 77 16.99 -21.91 6.73
N ARG A 78 16.00 -22.38 7.49
CA ARG A 78 15.19 -23.56 7.15
C ARG A 78 13.75 -23.15 6.85
N PHE A 79 13.24 -23.56 5.70
CA PHE A 79 11.87 -23.32 5.26
C PHE A 79 11.48 -24.32 4.17
N ASN A 80 10.20 -24.69 4.06
CA ASN A 80 9.69 -25.58 2.98
C ASN A 80 10.56 -26.84 2.74
N ASN A 81 11.07 -27.47 3.80
CA ASN A 81 12.03 -28.60 3.77
C ASN A 81 13.38 -28.31 3.07
N LYS A 82 13.68 -27.05 2.76
CA LYS A 82 14.99 -26.56 2.29
C LYS A 82 15.81 -26.04 3.47
N SER A 83 17.12 -26.10 3.32
CA SER A 83 18.10 -25.47 4.21
C SER A 83 19.06 -24.65 3.37
N ILE A 84 19.18 -23.36 3.65
CA ILE A 84 20.07 -22.43 2.95
C ILE A 84 21.11 -21.94 3.94
N ILE A 85 22.39 -22.11 3.60
CA ILE A 85 23.52 -21.53 4.34
C ILE A 85 23.67 -20.07 3.92
N TYR A 86 23.96 -19.19 4.87
CA TYR A 86 24.14 -17.76 4.58
C TYR A 86 25.35 -17.17 5.31
N ASP A 87 25.97 -16.15 4.71
CA ASP A 87 27.02 -15.35 5.35
C ASP A 87 26.43 -14.19 6.17
N LYS A 88 25.34 -13.60 5.67
CA LYS A 88 24.63 -12.48 6.31
C LYS A 88 23.12 -12.70 6.25
N CYS A 89 22.45 -12.48 7.38
CA CYS A 89 20.99 -12.45 7.48
C CYS A 89 20.55 -11.06 7.90
N ILE A 90 19.68 -10.44 7.10
CA ILE A 90 19.07 -9.14 7.40
C ILE A 90 17.58 -9.40 7.67
N LEU A 91 17.14 -9.13 8.90
CA LEU A 91 15.75 -9.31 9.31
C LEU A 91 14.97 -8.01 9.07
N CYS A 92 14.06 -8.04 8.10
CA CYS A 92 13.19 -6.92 7.76
C CYS A 92 11.75 -7.14 8.26
N THR A 93 11.57 -7.55 9.53
CA THR A 93 10.28 -7.95 10.12
C THR A 93 9.46 -6.79 10.72
N GLY A 94 9.86 -5.54 10.47
CA GLY A 94 9.21 -4.35 11.00
C GLY A 94 9.81 -3.86 12.33
N TYR A 95 9.07 -2.99 13.01
CA TYR A 95 9.51 -2.30 14.24
C TYR A 95 8.57 -2.59 15.41
N ASN A 96 9.12 -2.55 16.62
CA ASN A 96 8.30 -2.58 17.83
C ASN A 96 7.50 -1.25 17.96
N THR A 97 6.28 -1.34 18.48
CA THR A 97 5.37 -0.20 18.70
C THR A 97 5.19 0.16 20.18
N ASP A 98 5.97 -0.45 21.07
CA ASP A 98 5.95 -0.19 22.51
C ASP A 98 6.27 1.27 22.85
N ILE A 99 5.55 1.81 23.83
CA ILE A 99 5.73 3.17 24.34
C ILE A 99 6.03 3.05 25.84
N GLN A 100 7.27 2.63 26.14
CA GLN A 100 7.70 2.24 27.49
C GLN A 100 7.55 3.36 28.53
N TYR A 101 7.81 4.61 28.14
CA TYR A 101 7.69 5.76 29.06
C TYR A 101 6.23 6.05 29.47
N LEU A 102 5.25 5.52 28.73
CA LEU A 102 3.82 5.54 29.10
C LEU A 102 3.37 4.22 29.74
N GLY A 103 4.26 3.24 29.90
CA GLY A 103 3.91 1.90 30.37
C GLY A 103 3.06 1.08 29.40
N LEU A 104 3.10 1.41 28.09
CA LEU A 104 2.33 0.71 27.06
C LEU A 104 3.20 -0.30 26.32
N SER A 105 2.84 -1.58 26.41
CA SER A 105 3.53 -2.71 25.76
C SER A 105 2.99 -3.04 24.37
N THR A 106 2.06 -2.22 23.86
CA THR A 106 1.53 -2.28 22.51
C THR A 106 1.00 -0.89 22.15
N LEU A 107 0.85 -0.62 20.86
CA LEU A 107 0.18 0.59 20.41
C LEU A 107 -1.25 0.65 20.98
N PRO A 108 -1.63 1.72 21.72
CA PRO A 108 -2.97 1.83 22.28
C PRO A 108 -4.01 2.00 21.16
N LYS A 109 -5.25 1.62 21.43
CA LYS A 109 -6.35 1.92 20.52
C LYS A 109 -6.71 3.40 20.63
N LEU A 110 -6.52 4.14 19.54
CA LEU A 110 -6.63 5.58 19.49
C LEU A 110 -7.96 6.03 18.87
N PHE A 111 -8.63 6.98 19.51
CA PHE A 111 -9.75 7.70 18.93
C PHE A 111 -9.23 8.62 17.84
N ASN A 112 -9.77 8.45 16.62
CA ASN A 112 -9.27 9.12 15.42
C ASN A 112 -7.77 8.95 15.19
N ASN A 113 -7.14 7.86 15.64
CA ASN A 113 -5.68 7.68 15.55
C ASN A 113 -4.87 8.80 16.25
N ILE A 114 -5.48 9.53 17.20
CA ILE A 114 -4.87 10.68 17.88
C ILE A 114 -4.96 10.56 19.41
N ILE A 115 -6.14 10.26 19.97
CA ILE A 115 -6.35 10.34 21.43
C ILE A 115 -6.49 8.95 22.03
N TYR A 116 -5.68 8.62 23.04
CA TYR A 116 -5.93 7.47 23.88
C TYR A 116 -6.95 7.86 24.98
N PRO A 117 -8.10 7.18 25.13
CA PRO A 117 -9.15 7.65 26.04
C PRO A 117 -8.77 7.75 27.51
N GLU A 118 -7.72 7.05 27.96
CA GLU A 118 -7.16 7.17 29.30
C GLU A 118 -6.30 8.43 29.49
N PHE A 119 -5.69 8.94 28.41
CA PHE A 119 -4.80 10.11 28.42
C PHE A 119 -5.36 11.21 27.51
N LYS A 120 -6.46 11.85 27.90
CA LYS A 120 -7.12 12.87 27.06
C LYS A 120 -6.25 14.08 26.72
N ASN A 121 -5.35 14.44 27.65
CA ASN A 121 -4.44 15.58 27.51
C ASN A 121 -3.13 15.19 26.80
N CYS A 122 -3.11 14.03 26.15
CA CYS A 122 -2.00 13.53 25.36
C CYS A 122 -2.48 13.17 23.96
N ALA A 123 -1.73 13.62 22.95
CA ALA A 123 -1.96 13.26 21.55
C ALA A 123 -0.85 12.34 21.05
N PHE A 124 -1.26 11.36 20.26
CA PHE A 124 -0.41 10.44 19.53
C PHE A 124 -0.41 10.87 18.07
N ILE A 125 0.67 11.53 17.63
CA ILE A 125 0.81 12.08 16.28
C ILE A 125 1.70 11.16 15.44
N GLY A 126 1.34 10.93 14.17
CA GLY A 126 2.08 10.05 13.26
C GLY A 126 1.74 8.57 13.38
N PHE A 127 0.74 8.23 14.20
CA PHE A 127 0.27 6.84 14.41
C PHE A 127 -0.85 6.40 13.47
N ALA A 128 -1.13 7.20 12.43
CA ALA A 128 -2.00 6.81 11.33
C ALA A 128 -1.14 6.31 10.18
N GLU A 129 -1.46 5.11 9.67
CA GLU A 129 -0.82 4.59 8.45
C GLU A 129 -1.08 5.57 7.31
N SER A 130 -0.01 6.07 6.67
CA SER A 130 -0.15 7.02 5.57
C SER A 130 1.07 7.04 4.66
N PHE A 131 0.87 7.41 3.40
CA PHE A 131 1.96 7.66 2.45
C PHE A 131 2.54 9.09 2.56
N ASN A 132 1.92 9.99 3.35
CA ASN A 132 2.40 11.34 3.58
C ASN A 132 2.29 11.72 5.06
N TRP A 133 3.20 11.19 5.87
CA TRP A 133 3.18 11.37 7.32
C TRP A 133 3.24 12.81 7.77
N ILE A 134 3.91 13.69 7.03
CA ILE A 134 4.05 15.11 7.39
C ILE A 134 2.68 15.79 7.36
N GLN A 135 1.96 15.68 6.24
CA GLN A 135 0.63 16.28 6.10
C GLN A 135 -0.38 15.69 7.08
N VAL A 136 -0.37 14.37 7.24
CA VAL A 136 -1.29 13.70 8.17
C VAL A 136 -1.03 14.15 9.59
N SER A 137 0.24 14.27 9.99
CA SER A 137 0.62 14.74 11.32
C SER A 137 0.17 16.18 11.56
N GLU A 138 0.30 17.07 10.58
CA GLU A 138 -0.17 18.45 10.68
C GLU A 138 -1.68 18.52 10.89
N LEU A 139 -2.46 17.74 10.13
CA LEU A 139 -3.91 17.63 10.32
C LEU A 139 -4.28 17.05 11.68
N GLN A 140 -3.55 16.03 12.14
CA GLN A 140 -3.75 15.46 13.48
C GLN A 140 -3.51 16.49 14.59
N ILE A 141 -2.45 17.29 14.47
CA ILE A 141 -2.14 18.36 15.43
C ILE A 141 -3.25 19.41 15.45
N ASN A 142 -3.63 19.94 14.28
CA ASN A 142 -4.66 20.96 14.17
C ASN A 142 -6.01 20.45 14.70
N TRP A 143 -6.40 19.23 14.33
CA TRP A 143 -7.62 18.61 14.82
C TRP A 143 -7.58 18.42 16.34
N TYR A 144 -6.46 17.94 16.89
CA TYR A 144 -6.31 17.74 18.34
C TYR A 144 -6.47 19.05 19.12
N LEU A 145 -5.76 20.10 18.71
CA LEU A 145 -5.80 21.41 19.37
C LEU A 145 -7.22 22.00 19.36
N GLU A 146 -7.98 21.77 18.29
CA GLU A 146 -9.37 22.23 18.18
C GLU A 146 -10.34 21.42 19.02
N HIS A 147 -10.02 20.17 19.35
CA HIS A 147 -10.93 19.22 19.99
C HIS A 147 -10.49 18.77 21.38
N LEU A 148 -9.48 19.44 21.94
CA LEU A 148 -9.04 19.23 23.32
C LEU A 148 -10.26 19.34 24.25
N ASP A 149 -10.44 18.33 25.10
CA ASP A 149 -11.52 18.19 26.08
C ASP A 149 -12.97 18.11 25.55
N LYS A 150 -13.20 18.16 24.24
CA LYS A 150 -14.57 18.13 23.67
C LYS A 150 -15.25 16.76 23.77
N PHE A 151 -14.49 15.67 23.90
CA PHE A 151 -15.05 14.32 23.82
C PHE A 151 -15.02 13.56 25.17
N PRO A 152 -16.16 13.02 25.64
CA PRO A 152 -16.19 12.17 26.82
C PRO A 152 -15.54 10.81 26.54
N LYS A 153 -14.90 10.22 27.55
CA LYS A 153 -14.18 8.94 27.44
C LYS A 153 -15.06 7.84 26.86
N LYS A 154 -16.30 7.74 27.36
CA LYS A 154 -17.30 6.76 26.90
C LYS A 154 -17.57 6.84 25.39
N TYR A 155 -17.67 8.05 24.84
CA TYR A 155 -17.89 8.24 23.41
C TYR A 155 -16.68 7.77 22.59
N MET A 156 -15.47 8.18 22.98
CA MET A 156 -14.24 7.76 22.31
C MET A 156 -14.05 6.24 22.31
N THR A 157 -14.29 5.59 23.45
CA THR A 157 -14.19 4.13 23.57
C THR A 157 -15.23 3.41 22.69
N GLN A 158 -16.45 3.92 22.62
CA GLN A 158 -17.50 3.36 21.77
C GLN A 158 -17.13 3.46 20.28
N GLU A 159 -16.65 4.61 19.84
CA GLU A 159 -16.19 4.85 18.48
C GLU A 159 -15.03 3.93 18.08
N ILE A 160 -14.05 3.75 18.97
CA ILE A 160 -12.95 2.80 18.78
C ILE A 160 -13.49 1.38 18.57
N ASN A 161 -14.40 0.93 19.45
CA ASN A 161 -14.94 -0.43 19.39
C ASN A 161 -15.78 -0.68 18.14
N ASN A 162 -16.48 0.35 17.65
CA ASN A 162 -17.24 0.25 16.41
C ASN A 162 -16.30 0.05 15.20
N ARG A 163 -15.21 0.82 15.11
CA ARG A 163 -14.23 0.65 14.01
C ARG A 163 -13.54 -0.70 14.03
N VAL A 164 -13.15 -1.18 15.21
CA VAL A 164 -12.50 -2.50 15.33
C VAL A 164 -13.40 -3.62 14.80
N LYS A 165 -14.73 -3.49 14.92
CA LYS A 165 -15.68 -4.46 14.36
C LYS A 165 -15.76 -4.41 12.83
N GLU A 166 -15.56 -3.25 12.22
CA GLU A 166 -15.58 -3.06 10.76
C GLU A 166 -14.29 -3.57 10.09
N ILE A 167 -13.18 -3.53 10.83
CA ILE A 167 -11.82 -3.85 10.39
C ILE A 167 -11.56 -5.36 10.15
N ASN A 168 -12.50 -6.25 10.46
CA ASN A 168 -12.35 -7.70 10.19
C ASN A 168 -12.39 -8.08 8.68
N LYS A 169 -12.20 -7.12 7.78
CA LYS A 169 -11.98 -7.38 6.35
C LYS A 169 -10.49 -7.49 6.10
N GLU A 170 -10.11 -8.44 5.25
CA GLU A 170 -8.73 -8.66 4.81
C GLU A 170 -8.12 -7.32 4.33
N TYR A 171 -7.19 -6.75 5.11
CA TYR A 171 -6.63 -5.42 4.83
C TYR A 171 -5.95 -5.41 3.46
N ASN A 172 -6.47 -4.59 2.55
CA ASN A 172 -5.84 -4.31 1.27
C ASN A 172 -5.06 -3.00 1.40
N TYR A 173 -3.79 -2.96 1.00
CA TYR A 173 -2.99 -1.74 1.02
C TYR A 173 -3.59 -0.62 0.15
N SER A 174 -4.47 -0.95 -0.83
CA SER A 174 -5.29 0.05 -1.52
C SER A 174 -6.21 0.80 -0.58
N ASP A 175 -6.74 0.11 0.43
CA ASP A 175 -7.64 0.66 1.43
C ASP A 175 -6.84 1.67 2.25
N LEU A 176 -5.59 1.38 2.63
CA LEU A 176 -4.75 2.36 3.34
C LEU A 176 -4.58 3.69 2.60
N ALA A 177 -4.41 3.71 1.28
CA ALA A 177 -4.30 4.97 0.55
C ALA A 177 -5.64 5.73 0.47
N ILE A 178 -6.75 5.02 0.23
CA ILE A 178 -8.10 5.60 0.17
C ILE A 178 -8.54 6.06 1.56
N ASP A 179 -8.25 5.26 2.58
CA ASP A 179 -8.50 5.51 3.98
C ASP A 179 -7.68 6.69 4.48
N VAL A 180 -6.45 6.87 4.00
CA VAL A 180 -5.65 8.07 4.27
C VAL A 180 -6.33 9.32 3.73
N TYR A 181 -6.83 9.30 2.48
CA TYR A 181 -7.54 10.47 1.94
C TYR A 181 -8.84 10.72 2.70
N ASN A 182 -9.64 9.68 2.96
CA ASN A 182 -10.86 9.79 3.76
C ASN A 182 -10.57 10.29 5.19
N TYR A 183 -9.45 9.86 5.77
CA TYR A 183 -8.99 10.28 7.08
C TYR A 183 -8.54 11.73 7.08
N CYS A 184 -7.75 12.16 6.09
CA CYS A 184 -7.38 13.57 5.89
C CYS A 184 -8.63 14.45 5.73
N ASP A 185 -9.57 14.04 4.88
CA ASP A 185 -10.84 14.74 4.67
C ASP A 185 -11.60 14.88 5.99
N LYS A 186 -11.71 13.78 6.76
CA LYS A 186 -12.35 13.77 8.08
C LYS A 186 -11.70 14.73 9.08
N LEU A 187 -10.38 14.86 9.08
CA LEU A 187 -9.66 15.75 9.99
C LEU A 187 -9.67 17.22 9.52
N SER A 188 -9.83 17.46 8.22
CA SER A 188 -9.78 18.79 7.63
C SER A 188 -11.06 19.61 7.88
N LYS A 189 -10.94 20.94 7.96
CA LYS A 189 -12.10 21.85 8.09
C LYS A 189 -12.92 21.99 6.82
N LYS A 190 -12.32 21.75 5.66
CA LYS A 190 -12.97 21.90 4.35
C LYS A 190 -13.53 20.56 3.94
N ASN A 191 -14.85 20.40 4.05
CA ASN A 191 -15.52 19.27 3.42
C ASN A 191 -15.27 19.34 1.91
N PHE A 192 -14.50 18.38 1.39
CA PHE A 192 -14.32 18.21 -0.04
C PHE A 192 -15.69 17.94 -0.67
N ASP A 193 -16.09 18.78 -1.63
CA ASP A 193 -17.22 18.44 -2.48
C ASP A 193 -16.76 17.33 -3.44
N LYS A 194 -17.12 16.09 -3.10
CA LYS A 194 -16.83 14.89 -3.89
C LYS A 194 -17.38 14.99 -5.32
N ASN A 195 -18.35 15.88 -5.57
CA ASN A 195 -18.95 16.10 -6.88
C ASN A 195 -18.19 17.12 -7.74
N ASN A 196 -17.16 17.78 -7.21
CA ASN A 196 -16.39 18.74 -7.98
C ASN A 196 -15.40 18.02 -8.92
N PHE A 197 -15.78 17.98 -10.20
CA PHE A 197 -15.07 17.31 -11.29
C PHE A 197 -13.58 17.69 -11.42
N LYS A 198 -13.19 18.87 -10.91
CA LYS A 198 -11.79 19.32 -10.88
C LYS A 198 -10.87 18.38 -10.09
N TYR A 199 -11.41 17.65 -9.12
CA TYR A 199 -10.65 16.74 -8.25
C TYR A 199 -10.51 15.32 -8.80
N TRP A 200 -11.26 14.96 -9.84
CA TRP A 200 -11.17 13.63 -10.45
C TRP A 200 -9.92 13.48 -11.33
N PHE A 201 -9.41 14.60 -11.86
CA PHE A 201 -8.29 14.64 -12.80
C PHE A 201 -7.04 15.34 -12.27
N LYS A 202 -7.07 15.82 -11.02
CA LYS A 202 -5.91 16.48 -10.40
C LYS A 202 -5.62 15.80 -9.07
N THR A 203 -4.39 15.31 -8.92
CA THR A 203 -3.87 14.94 -7.61
C THR A 203 -3.99 16.15 -6.68
N PRO A 204 -4.50 15.97 -5.45
CA PRO A 204 -4.57 17.05 -4.47
C PRO A 204 -3.16 17.62 -4.28
N LYS A 205 -3.01 18.94 -4.51
CA LYS A 205 -1.73 19.61 -4.26
C LYS A 205 -1.39 19.53 -2.77
N TYR A 206 -0.10 19.66 -2.46
CA TYR A 206 0.45 19.55 -1.11
C TYR A 206 -0.27 20.42 -0.03
N ASN A 207 -0.93 21.52 -0.40
CA ASN A 207 -1.65 22.42 0.51
C ASN A 207 -3.20 22.35 0.41
N TYR A 208 -3.80 21.24 -0.04
CA TYR A 208 -5.26 21.23 -0.21
C TYR A 208 -6.06 21.04 1.09
N TRP A 209 -5.50 20.35 2.09
CA TRP A 209 -6.16 20.14 3.39
C TRP A 209 -5.75 21.15 4.47
N ILE A 210 -4.72 21.96 4.20
CA ILE A 210 -4.22 23.03 5.08
C ILE A 210 -4.95 24.35 4.73
#